data_AF-A0A2N1TVU5-F1
#
_entry.id   AF-A0A2N1TVU5-F1
#
_cell.length_a   1.000
_cell.length_b   1.000
_cell.length_c   1.000
_cell.angle_alpha   90.00
_cell.angle_beta   90.00
_cell.angle_gamma   90.00
#
_symmetry.space_group_name_H-M   'P 1'
#
loop_
_entity.id
_entity.type
_entity.pdbx_description
1 polymer ?
#
loop_
_entity_poly.entity_id
_entity_poly.type
_entity_poly.pdbx_seq_one_letter_code
_entity_poly.pdbx_strand_id
1 'polypeptide(L)'
;MQYLHPLFMLVLFAAVIHIHRLGKKALAVNLKSPEADQHALLMQQHQKLGTLITALVFVGLLGGIIGLVKFLQVKEIFLRTYGHGFAGAIFLGLLIANIFVGKSVKRPIKQKAQENLRRFHFYLFYFSLVVALYSVISGMMVLIKGPAVL
;
A
#
# COMPACT_ATOMS: atom_id res chain seq x y z
N MET A 1 4.10 23.94 3.28
CA MET A 1 3.97 22.48 3.49
C MET A 1 4.29 21.65 2.23
N GLN A 2 5.06 22.15 1.23
CA GLN A 2 5.25 21.46 -0.06
C GLN A 2 5.93 20.07 0.04
N TYR A 3 6.75 19.84 1.07
CA TYR A 3 7.53 18.60 1.24
C TYR A 3 6.92 17.58 2.20
N LEU A 4 5.84 17.92 2.91
CA LEU A 4 5.26 17.03 3.92
C LEU A 4 4.63 15.79 3.28
N HIS A 5 3.91 15.95 2.18
CA HIS A 5 3.28 14.82 1.48
C HIS A 5 4.31 13.86 0.85
N PRO A 6 5.34 14.32 0.11
CA PRO A 6 6.40 13.44 -0.40
C PRO A 6 7.15 12.68 0.71
N LEU A 7 7.50 13.37 1.80
CA LEU A 7 8.16 12.74 2.95
C LEU A 7 7.28 11.66 3.58
N PHE A 8 6.00 11.96 3.77
CA PHE A 8 5.02 11.02 4.27
C PHE A 8 4.89 9.79 3.37
N MET A 9 4.86 9.97 2.04
CA MET A 9 4.77 8.86 1.09
C MET A 9 6.03 7.97 1.11
N LEU A 10 7.23 8.53 1.30
CA LEU A 10 8.46 7.74 1.46
C LEU A 10 8.44 6.89 2.74
N VAL A 11 8.00 7.46 3.87
CA VAL A 11 7.83 6.72 5.13
C VAL A 11 6.81 5.60 4.95
N LEU A 12 5.70 5.89 4.27
CA LEU A 12 4.65 4.94 4.00
C LEU A 12 5.13 3.79 3.08
N PHE A 13 5.96 4.09 2.09
CA PHE A 13 6.59 3.09 1.23
C PHE A 13 7.56 2.18 2.01
N ALA A 14 8.40 2.75 2.89
CA ALA A 14 9.26 1.98 3.77
C ALA A 14 8.44 1.06 4.70
N ALA A 15 7.32 1.54 5.22
CA ALA A 15 6.41 0.77 6.06
C ALA A 15 5.73 -0.38 5.27
N VAL A 16 5.38 -0.18 3.99
CA VAL A 16 4.86 -1.24 3.10
C VAL A 16 5.89 -2.35 2.88
N ILE A 17 7.16 -2.00 2.66
CA ILE A 17 8.26 -2.97 2.57
C ILE A 17 8.41 -3.73 3.91
N HIS A 18 8.28 -3.03 5.04
CA HIS A 18 8.35 -3.65 6.36
C HIS A 18 7.24 -4.68 6.57
N ILE A 19 5.99 -4.39 6.17
CA ILE A 19 4.88 -5.35 6.23
C ILE A 19 5.21 -6.64 5.47
N HIS A 20 5.79 -6.53 4.28
CA HIS A 20 6.18 -7.71 3.50
C HIS A 20 7.27 -8.52 4.18
N ARG A 21 8.25 -7.86 4.82
CA ARG A 21 9.26 -8.55 5.64
C ARG A 21 8.62 -9.29 6.81
N LEU A 22 7.65 -8.68 7.50
CA LEU A 22 6.90 -9.35 8.57
C LEU A 22 6.14 -10.58 8.05
N GLY A 23 5.48 -10.48 6.90
CA GLY A 23 4.78 -11.61 6.27
C GLY A 23 5.71 -12.77 5.91
N LYS A 24 6.90 -12.48 5.36
CA LYS A 24 7.92 -13.51 5.07
C LYS A 24 8.48 -14.14 6.34
N LYS A 25 8.75 -13.34 7.37
CA LYS A 25 9.20 -13.84 8.68
C LYS A 25 8.17 -14.78 9.29
N ALA A 26 6.89 -14.39 9.28
CA ALA A 26 5.82 -15.25 9.78
C ALA A 26 5.80 -16.60 9.04
N LEU A 27 5.90 -16.60 7.71
CA LEU A 27 5.91 -17.84 6.93
C LEU A 27 7.13 -18.75 7.18
N ALA A 28 8.25 -18.18 7.65
CA ALA A 28 9.47 -18.94 7.94
C ALA A 28 9.46 -19.62 9.32
N VAL A 29 8.54 -19.24 10.22
CA VAL A 29 8.45 -19.84 11.55
C VAL A 29 7.92 -21.26 11.45
N ASN A 30 8.64 -22.22 12.03
CA ASN A 30 8.17 -23.59 12.15
C ASN A 30 7.14 -23.70 13.28
N LEU A 31 5.88 -23.94 12.91
CA LEU A 31 4.75 -24.05 13.85
C LEU A 31 4.85 -25.23 14.83
N LYS A 32 5.76 -26.18 14.60
CA LYS A 32 6.02 -27.32 15.52
C LYS A 32 7.16 -27.05 16.51
N SER A 33 7.77 -25.86 16.46
CA SER A 33 8.87 -25.47 17.34
C SER A 33 8.37 -24.62 18.52
N PRO A 34 9.19 -24.45 19.58
CA PRO A 34 8.87 -23.53 20.69
C PRO A 34 8.63 -22.08 20.26
N GLU A 35 9.06 -21.72 19.04
CA GLU A 35 8.88 -20.38 18.46
C GLU A 35 7.50 -20.17 17.83
N ALA A 36 6.57 -21.13 17.93
CA ALA A 36 5.23 -21.03 17.38
C ALA A 36 4.47 -19.77 17.84
N ASP A 37 4.71 -19.29 19.06
CA ASP A 37 4.12 -18.05 19.57
C ASP A 37 4.59 -16.80 18.79
N GLN A 38 5.81 -16.84 18.25
CA GLN A 38 6.33 -15.77 17.41
C GLN A 38 5.56 -15.66 16.09
N HIS A 39 5.06 -16.77 15.54
CA HIS A 39 4.22 -16.74 14.33
C HIS A 39 2.95 -15.92 14.57
N ALA A 40 2.26 -16.15 15.69
CA ALA A 40 1.03 -15.44 16.03
C ALA A 40 1.28 -13.92 16.19
N LEU A 41 2.36 -13.55 16.88
CA LEU A 41 2.76 -12.16 17.07
C LEU A 41 3.09 -11.47 15.74
N LEU A 42 3.92 -12.10 14.90
CA LEU A 42 4.30 -11.56 13.58
C LEU A 42 3.08 -11.39 12.68
N MET A 43 2.16 -12.35 12.68
CA MET A 43 0.91 -12.26 11.92
C MET A 43 0.02 -11.13 12.44
N GLN A 44 -0.06 -10.93 13.75
CA GLN A 44 -0.82 -9.82 14.33
C GLN A 44 -0.23 -8.47 13.93
N GLN A 45 1.10 -8.31 14.01
CA GLN A 45 1.80 -7.10 13.59
C GLN A 45 1.60 -6.83 12.11
N HIS A 46 1.76 -7.85 11.26
CA HIS A 46 1.53 -7.75 9.82
C HIS A 46 0.12 -7.26 9.49
N GLN A 47 -0.91 -7.81 10.15
CA GLN A 47 -2.30 -7.42 9.95
C GLN A 47 -2.63 -6.01 10.45
N LYS A 48 -2.15 -5.67 11.66
CA LYS A 48 -2.36 -4.34 12.25
C LYS A 48 -1.71 -3.26 11.39
N LEU A 49 -0.45 -3.46 11.00
CA LEU A 49 0.29 -2.50 10.20
C LEU A 49 -0.31 -2.39 8.78
N GLY A 50 -0.72 -3.50 8.15
CA GLY A 50 -1.42 -3.48 6.86
C GLY A 50 -2.71 -2.66 6.88
N THR A 51 -3.53 -2.84 7.91
CA THR A 51 -4.76 -2.07 8.10
C THR A 51 -4.45 -0.58 8.31
N LEU A 52 -3.49 -0.27 9.19
CA LEU A 52 -3.11 1.11 9.50
C LEU A 52 -2.60 1.85 8.26
N ILE A 53 -1.69 1.24 7.49
CA ILE A 53 -1.17 1.86 6.27
C ILE A 53 -2.29 2.11 5.26
N THR A 54 -3.17 1.13 5.06
CA THR A 54 -4.30 1.28 4.12
C THR A 54 -5.21 2.42 4.54
N ALA A 55 -5.51 2.56 5.84
CA ALA A 55 -6.29 3.65 6.37
C ALA A 55 -5.59 5.01 6.20
N LEU A 56 -4.28 5.08 6.43
CA LEU A 56 -3.49 6.30 6.21
C LEU A 56 -3.48 6.73 4.74
N VAL A 57 -3.31 5.80 3.81
CA VAL A 57 -3.41 6.08 2.36
C VAL A 57 -4.79 6.58 1.99
N PHE A 58 -5.84 5.94 2.52
CA PHE A 58 -7.23 6.36 2.28
C PHE A 58 -7.50 7.79 2.78
N VAL A 59 -7.11 8.11 4.01
CA VAL A 59 -7.24 9.46 4.58
C VAL A 59 -6.42 10.47 3.79
N GLY A 60 -5.20 10.12 3.38
CA GLY A 60 -4.36 10.97 2.53
C GLY A 60 -4.99 11.27 1.18
N LEU A 61 -5.57 10.26 0.53
CA LEU A 61 -6.26 10.42 -0.76
C LEU A 61 -7.51 11.30 -0.61
N LEU A 62 -8.36 11.04 0.38
CA LEU A 62 -9.54 11.86 0.66
C LEU A 62 -9.16 13.30 1.01
N GLY A 63 -8.14 13.49 1.85
CA GLY A 63 -7.63 14.81 2.22
C GLY A 63 -7.12 15.59 1.00
N GLY A 64 -6.41 14.90 0.09
CA GLY A 64 -5.98 15.47 -1.18
C GLY A 64 -7.15 15.90 -2.06
N ILE A 65 -8.15 15.03 -2.25
CA ILE A 65 -9.34 15.33 -3.05
C ILE A 65 -10.14 16.49 -2.45
N ILE A 66 -10.45 16.43 -1.14
CA ILE A 66 -11.24 17.47 -0.46
C ILE A 66 -10.49 18.80 -0.45
N GLY A 67 -9.17 18.79 -0.22
CA GLY A 67 -8.32 19.98 -0.26
C GLY A 67 -8.34 20.64 -1.65
N LEU A 68 -8.16 19.87 -2.72
CA LEU A 68 -8.20 20.37 -4.10
C LEU A 68 -9.57 20.90 -4.49
N VAL A 69 -10.66 20.19 -4.16
CA VAL A 69 -12.02 20.55 -4.58
C VAL A 69 -12.58 21.73 -3.79
N LYS A 70 -12.39 21.77 -2.46
CA LYS A 70 -13.03 22.79 -1.61
C LYS A 70 -12.21 24.06 -1.41
N PHE A 71 -10.89 23.96 -1.29
CA PHE A 71 -10.06 25.11 -0.92
C PHE A 71 -9.46 25.83 -2.12
N LEU A 72 -9.13 25.09 -3.18
CA LEU A 72 -8.37 25.66 -4.28
C LEU A 72 -9.25 26.02 -5.49
N GLN A 73 -10.46 25.44 -5.63
CA GLN A 73 -11.32 25.56 -6.83
C GLN A 73 -10.59 25.25 -8.16
N VAL A 74 -9.35 24.71 -8.12
CA VAL A 74 -8.53 24.53 -9.30
C VAL A 74 -8.82 23.16 -9.92
N LYS A 75 -9.89 23.10 -10.71
CA LYS A 75 -10.22 21.93 -11.54
C LYS A 75 -9.08 21.56 -12.51
N GLU A 76 -8.32 22.55 -13.00
CA GLU A 76 -7.22 22.33 -13.95
C GLU A 76 -6.01 21.61 -13.36
N ILE A 77 -5.60 21.91 -12.12
CA ILE A 77 -4.44 21.27 -11.48
C ILE A 77 -4.76 19.81 -11.13
N PHE A 78 -6.01 19.51 -10.78
CA PHE A 78 -6.48 18.14 -10.57
C PHE A 78 -6.40 17.31 -11.87
N LEU A 79 -6.79 17.89 -13.01
CA LEU A 79 -6.69 17.25 -14.33
C LEU A 79 -5.23 17.09 -14.81
N ARG A 80 -4.33 18.02 -14.46
CA ARG A 80 -2.90 17.94 -14.81
C ARG A 80 -2.08 16.99 -13.93
N THR A 81 -2.53 16.75 -12.69
CA THR A 81 -1.92 15.75 -11.78
C THR A 81 -2.64 14.40 -11.80
N TYR A 82 -3.59 14.23 -12.73
CA TYR A 82 -4.52 13.10 -12.77
C TYR A 82 -3.80 11.75 -12.81
N GLY A 83 -2.67 11.64 -13.52
CA GLY A 83 -1.86 10.42 -13.55
C GLY A 83 -1.31 10.01 -12.17
N HIS A 84 -0.83 10.97 -11.38
CA HIS A 84 -0.30 10.73 -10.03
C HIS A 84 -1.41 10.40 -9.03
N GLY A 85 -2.49 11.18 -9.03
CA GLY A 85 -3.66 10.95 -8.17
C GLY A 85 -4.36 9.62 -8.48
N PHE A 86 -4.47 9.26 -9.77
CA PHE A 86 -5.00 7.99 -10.22
C PHE A 86 -4.13 6.80 -9.79
N ALA A 87 -2.80 6.92 -9.90
CA ALA A 87 -1.88 5.90 -9.38
C ALA A 87 -2.04 5.70 -7.86
N GLY A 88 -2.26 6.78 -7.10
CA GLY A 88 -2.57 6.69 -5.67
C GLY A 88 -3.87 5.93 -5.37
N ALA A 89 -4.92 6.14 -6.18
CA ALA A 89 -6.18 5.41 -6.07
C ALA A 89 -6.04 3.93 -6.43
N ILE A 90 -5.31 3.61 -7.51
CA ILE A 90 -4.98 2.21 -7.86
C ILE A 90 -4.22 1.55 -6.72
N PHE A 91 -3.20 2.22 -6.18
CA PHE A 91 -2.40 1.70 -5.08
C PHE A 91 -3.28 1.35 -3.87
N LEU A 92 -4.18 2.25 -3.47
CA LEU A 92 -5.15 2.00 -2.41
C LEU A 92 -6.05 0.79 -2.72
N GLY A 93 -6.58 0.69 -3.93
CA GLY A 93 -7.40 -0.45 -4.36
C GLY A 93 -6.65 -1.77 -4.25
N LEU A 94 -5.38 -1.79 -4.65
CA LEU A 94 -4.50 -2.95 -4.51
C LEU A 94 -4.23 -3.31 -3.05
N LEU A 95 -4.01 -2.33 -2.17
CA LEU A 95 -3.84 -2.58 -0.73
C LEU A 95 -5.08 -3.23 -0.11
N ILE A 96 -6.27 -2.71 -0.44
CA ILE A 96 -7.56 -3.27 0.03
C ILE A 96 -7.75 -4.70 -0.50
N ALA A 97 -7.53 -4.91 -1.80
CA ALA A 97 -7.60 -6.24 -2.41
C ALA A 97 -6.60 -7.20 -1.75
N ASN A 98 -5.39 -6.73 -1.47
CA ASN A 98 -4.36 -7.54 -0.85
C ASN A 98 -4.72 -7.95 0.58
N ILE A 99 -5.34 -7.06 1.37
CA ILE A 99 -5.90 -7.40 2.69
C ILE A 99 -7.00 -8.46 2.56
N PHE A 100 -7.92 -8.30 1.60
CA PHE A 100 -9.02 -9.23 1.39
C PHE A 100 -8.51 -10.64 1.03
N VAL A 101 -7.55 -10.72 0.09
CA VAL A 101 -6.90 -11.98 -0.27
C VAL A 101 -6.15 -12.56 0.92
N GLY A 102 -5.40 -11.76 1.67
CA GLY A 102 -4.66 -12.21 2.86
C GLY A 102 -5.56 -12.81 3.94
N LYS A 103 -6.76 -12.24 4.16
CA LYS A 103 -7.78 -12.84 5.05
C LYS A 103 -8.33 -14.15 4.49
N SER A 104 -8.46 -14.24 3.17
CA SER A 104 -8.98 -15.43 2.48
C SER A 104 -8.01 -16.62 2.50
N VAL A 105 -6.70 -16.39 2.61
CA VAL A 105 -5.68 -17.47 2.75
C VAL A 105 -5.91 -18.38 3.96
N LYS A 106 -6.64 -17.91 4.99
CA LYS A 106 -6.95 -18.72 6.19
C LYS A 106 -8.17 -19.63 6.04
N ARG A 107 -8.93 -19.52 4.95
CA ARG A 107 -10.22 -20.19 4.73
C ARG A 107 -10.20 -21.46 3.86
N PRO A 108 -9.28 -21.69 2.90
CA PRO A 108 -9.36 -22.85 2.04
C PRO A 108 -8.98 -24.14 2.79
N ILE A 109 -9.80 -25.17 2.62
CA ILE A 109 -9.57 -26.52 3.18
C ILE A 109 -8.44 -27.26 2.42
N LYS A 110 -8.22 -26.92 1.14
CA LYS A 110 -7.22 -27.57 0.28
C LYS A 110 -5.88 -26.81 0.26
N GLN A 111 -4.78 -27.50 0.58
CA GLN A 111 -3.42 -26.92 0.61
C GLN A 111 -3.02 -26.22 -0.70
N LYS A 112 -3.31 -26.84 -1.86
CA LYS A 112 -3.00 -26.24 -3.18
C LYS A 112 -3.71 -24.90 -3.41
N ALA A 113 -4.97 -24.77 -2.97
CA ALA A 113 -5.72 -23.52 -3.08
C ALA A 113 -5.15 -22.45 -2.13
N GLN A 114 -4.75 -22.86 -0.92
CA GLN A 114 -4.07 -21.98 0.03
C GLN A 114 -2.75 -21.43 -0.52
N GLU A 115 -1.95 -22.28 -1.15
CA GLU A 115 -0.70 -21.89 -1.78
C GLU A 115 -0.92 -20.93 -2.96
N ASN A 116 -1.91 -21.20 -3.82
CA ASN A 116 -2.25 -20.32 -4.93
C ASN A 116 -2.69 -18.93 -4.44
N LEU A 117 -3.54 -18.87 -3.41
CA LEU A 117 -3.95 -17.59 -2.80
C LEU A 117 -2.76 -16.85 -2.17
N ARG A 118 -1.83 -17.57 -1.54
CA ARG A 118 -0.59 -16.99 -1.00
C ARG A 118 0.28 -16.41 -2.11
N ARG A 119 0.47 -17.13 -3.22
CA ARG A 119 1.20 -16.61 -4.40
C ARG A 119 0.53 -15.37 -4.98
N PHE A 120 -0.80 -15.40 -5.11
CA PHE A 120 -1.57 -14.25 -5.59
C PHE A 120 -1.45 -13.03 -4.65
N HIS A 121 -1.49 -13.23 -3.34
CA HIS A 121 -1.23 -12.18 -2.34
C HIS A 121 0.17 -11.55 -2.53
N PHE A 122 1.20 -12.36 -2.81
CA PHE A 122 2.53 -11.82 -3.12
C PHE A 122 2.56 -11.05 -4.44
N TYR A 123 1.88 -11.53 -5.48
CA TYR A 123 1.79 -10.79 -6.75
C TYR A 123 1.11 -9.44 -6.59
N LEU A 124 -0.01 -9.38 -5.84
CA LEU A 124 -0.67 -8.12 -5.52
C LEU A 124 0.29 -7.16 -4.79
N PHE A 125 1.07 -7.66 -3.81
CA PHE A 125 2.07 -6.84 -3.13
C PHE A 125 3.13 -6.28 -4.10
N TYR A 126 3.70 -7.10 -4.98
CA TYR A 126 4.69 -6.62 -5.95
C TYR A 126 4.11 -5.61 -6.94
N PHE A 127 2.87 -5.84 -7.37
CA PHE A 127 2.18 -4.90 -8.23
C PHE A 127 1.90 -3.57 -7.51
N SER A 128 1.49 -3.61 -6.23
CA SER A 128 1.39 -2.42 -5.38
C SER A 128 2.71 -1.66 -5.30
N LEU A 129 3.84 -2.36 -5.19
CA LEU A 129 5.16 -1.74 -5.13
C LEU A 129 5.51 -0.99 -6.42
N VAL A 130 5.21 -1.58 -7.58
CA VAL A 130 5.41 -0.94 -8.89
C VAL A 130 4.56 0.32 -9.04
N VAL A 131 3.27 0.25 -8.68
CA VAL A 131 2.36 1.40 -8.74
C VAL A 131 2.81 2.51 -7.78
N ALA A 132 3.22 2.15 -6.55
CA ALA A 132 3.73 3.11 -5.59
C ALA A 132 5.03 3.77 -6.06
N LEU A 133 5.95 3.01 -6.66
CA LEU A 133 7.19 3.56 -7.23
C LEU A 133 6.87 4.54 -8.38
N TYR A 134 5.97 4.18 -9.29
CA TYR A 134 5.48 5.08 -10.33
C TYR A 134 4.85 6.34 -9.74
N SER A 135 4.04 6.22 -8.68
CA SER A 135 3.44 7.36 -8.00
C SER A 135 4.49 8.29 -7.38
N VAL A 136 5.53 7.74 -6.72
CA VAL A 136 6.63 8.54 -6.17
C VAL A 136 7.41 9.26 -7.28
N ILE A 137 7.77 8.56 -8.37
CA ILE A 137 8.52 9.15 -9.49
C ILE A 137 7.70 10.24 -10.17
N SER A 138 6.43 9.99 -10.47
CA SER A 138 5.53 10.99 -11.08
C SER A 138 5.34 12.20 -10.15
N GLY A 139 5.17 11.99 -8.84
CA GLY A 139 5.07 13.07 -7.86
C GLY A 139 6.36 13.91 -7.76
N MET A 140 7.54 13.26 -7.80
CA MET A 140 8.82 13.96 -7.86
C MET A 140 8.96 14.80 -9.13
N MET A 141 8.52 14.29 -10.28
CA MET A 141 8.56 15.03 -11.55
C MET A 141 7.69 16.29 -11.50
N VAL A 142 6.51 16.22 -10.86
CA VAL A 142 5.67 17.41 -10.60
C VAL A 142 6.39 18.42 -9.72
N LEU A 143 7.09 17.97 -8.67
CA LEU A 143 7.83 18.87 -7.78
C LEU A 143 8.99 19.58 -8.49
N ILE A 144 9.72 18.86 -9.35
CA ILE A 144 10.92 19.39 -10.02
C ILE A 144 10.54 20.25 -11.23
N LYS A 145 9.60 19.79 -12.06
CA LYS A 145 9.28 20.40 -13.37
C LYS A 145 7.99 21.22 -13.36
N GLY A 146 7.26 21.23 -12.24
CA GLY A 146 5.95 21.84 -12.14
C GLY A 146 4.82 20.97 -12.75
N PRO A 147 3.55 21.36 -12.52
CA PRO A 147 2.39 20.56 -12.91
C PRO A 147 2.08 20.57 -14.42
N ALA A 148 2.81 21.30 -15.25
CA ALA A 148 2.53 21.44 -16.69
C ALA A 148 3.21 20.40 -17.60
N VAL A 149 4.00 19.48 -17.01
CA VAL A 149 4.91 18.58 -17.77
C VAL A 149 4.46 17.10 -17.73
N LEU A 150 3.31 16.79 -17.09
CA LEU A 150 2.71 15.45 -17.08
C LEU A 150 1.43 15.40 -17.92
#